data_AF-A0A520FUA2-F1
#
_entry.id   AF-A0A520FUA2-F1
#
_cell.length_a   1.000
_cell.length_b   1.000
_cell.length_c   1.000
_cell.angle_alpha   90.00
_cell.angle_beta   90.00
_cell.angle_gamma   90.00
#
_symmetry.space_group_name_H-M   'P 1'
#
loop_
_entity.id
_entity.type
_entity.pdbx_description
1 polymer ?
#
loop_
_entity_poly.entity_id
_entity_poly.type
_entity_poly.pdbx_seq_one_letter_code
_entity_poly.pdbx_strand_id
1 'polypeptide(L)'
;MHRVSVLSKAHQLVNAPNPCADPLVRELLAQTRRACAPRSARPHEQHTLTKDPLDALLATWDDTLRGKCNRAPLLFAWPTGGQPRSEVAQATLENLQRVDARSYLHAHHAFEKPTRPARSAPKM
;
A
#
# COMPACT_ATOMS: atom_id res chain seq x y z
N MET A 1 -10.06 -10.88 -10.97
CA MET A 1 -10.22 -11.83 -12.10
C MET A 1 -8.88 -12.11 -12.79
N HIS A 2 -7.88 -12.63 -12.07
CA HIS A 2 -6.54 -12.85 -12.64
C HIS A 2 -6.48 -14.11 -13.54
N ARG A 3 -7.08 -15.21 -13.09
CA ARG A 3 -7.04 -16.52 -13.76
C ARG A 3 -7.61 -16.52 -15.19
N VAL A 4 -8.73 -15.81 -15.40
CA VAL A 4 -9.36 -15.70 -16.74
C VAL A 4 -8.48 -14.92 -17.71
N SER A 5 -7.79 -13.87 -17.23
CA SER A 5 -6.83 -13.12 -18.05
C SER A 5 -5.62 -13.96 -18.44
N VAL A 6 -5.10 -14.77 -17.53
CA VAL A 6 -4.00 -15.70 -17.80
C VAL A 6 -4.40 -16.73 -18.85
N LEU A 7 -5.60 -17.33 -18.72
CA LEU A 7 -6.12 -18.28 -19.70
C LEU A 7 -6.26 -17.64 -21.10
N SER A 8 -6.86 -16.46 -21.17
CA SER A 8 -6.99 -15.71 -22.43
C SER A 8 -5.63 -15.44 -23.07
N LYS A 9 -4.63 -15.04 -22.28
CA LYS A 9 -3.26 -14.80 -22.79
C LYS A 9 -2.58 -16.09 -23.23
N ALA A 10 -2.77 -17.20 -22.52
CA ALA A 10 -2.23 -18.50 -22.91
C ALA A 10 -2.76 -18.92 -24.29
N HIS A 11 -4.06 -18.82 -24.53
CA HIS A 11 -4.67 -19.11 -25.85
C HIS A 11 -4.14 -18.21 -26.96
N GLN A 12 -3.91 -16.92 -26.68
CA GLN A 12 -3.29 -16.00 -27.64
C GLN A 12 -1.85 -16.38 -28.00
N LEU A 13 -1.06 -16.84 -27.02
CA LEU A 13 0.34 -17.21 -27.25
C LEU A 13 0.47 -18.46 -28.13
N VAL A 14 -0.48 -19.38 -28.04
CA VAL A 14 -0.49 -20.60 -28.85
C VAL A 14 -1.35 -20.47 -30.12
N ASN A 15 -1.84 -19.27 -30.45
CA ASN A 15 -2.75 -19.00 -31.57
C ASN A 15 -3.98 -19.94 -31.63
N ALA A 16 -4.46 -20.39 -30.46
CA ALA A 16 -5.63 -21.25 -30.38
C ALA A 16 -6.92 -20.41 -30.29
N PRO A 17 -8.07 -20.98 -30.68
CA PRO A 17 -9.38 -20.38 -30.43
C PRO A 17 -9.50 -20.00 -28.95
N ASN A 18 -9.79 -18.73 -28.67
CA ASN A 18 -9.81 -18.21 -27.31
C ASN A 18 -11.26 -18.19 -26.77
N PRO A 19 -11.62 -19.08 -25.81
CA PRO A 19 -12.96 -19.11 -25.25
C PRO A 19 -13.29 -17.85 -24.43
N CYS A 20 -12.29 -17.12 -23.95
CA CYS A 20 -12.50 -15.86 -23.23
C CYS A 20 -12.77 -14.66 -24.16
N ALA A 21 -12.62 -14.83 -25.47
CA ALA A 21 -12.92 -13.80 -26.47
C ALA A 21 -14.38 -13.84 -26.96
N ASP A 22 -15.10 -14.93 -26.66
CA ASP A 22 -16.51 -15.10 -27.01
C ASP A 22 -17.36 -13.93 -26.46
N PRO A 23 -18.28 -13.37 -27.26
CA PRO A 23 -19.10 -12.22 -26.86
C PRO A 23 -19.90 -12.46 -25.58
N LEU A 24 -20.45 -13.66 -25.39
CA LEU A 24 -21.27 -14.00 -24.22
C LEU A 24 -20.41 -14.07 -22.96
N VAL A 25 -19.20 -14.63 -23.07
CA VAL A 25 -18.23 -14.69 -21.97
C VAL A 25 -17.75 -13.28 -21.60
N ARG A 26 -17.49 -12.42 -22.58
CA ARG A 26 -17.10 -11.02 -22.33
C ARG A 26 -18.19 -10.23 -21.63
N GLU A 27 -19.44 -10.41 -22.04
CA GLU A 27 -20.58 -9.75 -21.41
C GLU A 27 -20.77 -10.20 -19.97
N LEU A 28 -20.74 -11.52 -19.71
CA LEU A 28 -20.81 -12.08 -18.36
C LEU A 28 -19.70 -11.50 -17.48
N LEU A 29 -18.45 -11.51 -17.94
CA LEU A 29 -17.32 -10.96 -17.19
C LEU A 29 -17.49 -9.45 -16.91
N ALA A 30 -18.05 -8.69 -17.84
CA ALA A 30 -18.34 -7.27 -17.65
C ALA A 30 -19.46 -7.03 -16.61
N GLN A 31 -20.51 -7.86 -16.62
CA GLN A 31 -21.56 -7.83 -15.60
C GLN A 31 -21.00 -8.22 -14.22
N THR A 32 -20.22 -9.29 -14.12
CA THR A 32 -19.57 -9.70 -12.87
C THR A 32 -18.63 -8.62 -12.35
N ARG A 33 -17.84 -7.97 -13.21
CA ARG A 33 -16.98 -6.84 -12.80
C ARG A 33 -17.77 -5.68 -12.21
N ARG A 34 -18.95 -5.37 -12.77
CA ARG A 34 -19.83 -4.32 -12.26
C ARG A 34 -20.48 -4.72 -10.93
N ALA A 35 -20.92 -5.98 -10.81
CA ALA A 35 -21.52 -6.50 -9.58
C ALA A 35 -20.50 -6.67 -8.43
N CYS A 36 -19.28 -7.10 -8.76
CA CYS A 36 -18.18 -7.27 -7.80
C CYS A 36 -17.29 -6.04 -7.69
N ALA A 37 -17.57 -4.96 -8.42
CA ALA A 37 -16.89 -3.70 -8.17
C ALA A 37 -17.17 -3.32 -6.71
N PRO A 38 -16.14 -2.97 -5.91
CA PRO A 38 -16.37 -2.46 -4.58
C PRO A 38 -17.36 -1.30 -4.70
N ARG A 39 -18.59 -1.50 -4.20
CA ARG A 39 -19.64 -0.49 -4.20
C ARG A 39 -19.12 0.65 -3.34
N SER A 40 -18.47 1.63 -3.97
CA SER A 40 -17.84 2.80 -3.37
C SER A 40 -17.57 2.59 -1.89
N ALA A 41 -16.60 1.73 -1.56
CA ALA A 41 -16.07 1.76 -0.20
C ALA A 41 -15.56 3.20 -0.06
N ARG A 42 -16.34 4.06 0.60
CA ARG A 42 -15.86 5.37 1.00
C ARG A 42 -14.49 5.09 1.62
N PRO A 43 -13.42 5.82 1.23
CA PRO A 43 -12.16 5.68 1.92
C PRO A 43 -12.52 5.74 3.40
N HIS A 44 -12.32 4.63 4.12
CA HIS A 44 -12.50 4.68 5.56
C HIS A 44 -11.44 5.68 5.98
N GLU A 45 -11.88 6.90 6.34
CA GLU A 45 -10.99 7.93 6.82
C GLU A 45 -10.29 7.29 8.00
N GLN A 46 -9.03 6.92 7.77
CA GLN A 46 -8.20 6.33 8.80
C GLN A 46 -7.97 7.48 9.76
N HIS A 47 -8.78 7.53 10.82
CA HIS A 47 -8.64 8.52 11.87
C HIS A 47 -7.18 8.54 12.29
N THR A 48 -6.61 9.74 12.37
CA THR A 48 -5.26 9.92 12.87
C THR A 48 -5.17 9.21 14.21
N LEU A 49 -4.24 8.27 14.31
CA LEU A 49 -3.98 7.57 15.56
C LEU A 49 -3.66 8.64 16.60
N THR A 50 -4.37 8.64 17.73
CA THR A 50 -4.15 9.56 18.87
C THR A 50 -3.29 8.88 19.93
N LYS A 51 -2.79 9.64 20.92
CA LYS A 51 -1.85 9.11 21.92
C LYS A 51 -2.45 7.94 22.71
N ASP A 52 -3.68 8.09 23.21
CA ASP A 52 -4.33 7.07 24.04
C ASP A 52 -4.46 5.70 23.36
N PRO A 53 -4.95 5.57 22.11
CA PRO A 53 -5.00 4.29 21.43
C PRO A 53 -3.61 3.75 21.06
N LEU A 54 -2.60 4.61 20.85
CA LEU A 54 -1.22 4.15 20.69
C LEU A 54 -0.70 3.52 21.98
N ASP A 55 -0.86 4.21 23.12
CA ASP A 55 -0.41 3.73 24.42
C ASP A 55 -1.09 2.39 24.78
N ALA A 56 -2.40 2.28 24.51
CA ALA A 56 -3.14 1.03 24.68
C ALA A 56 -2.58 -0.11 23.81
N LEU A 57 -2.22 0.16 22.54
CA LEU A 57 -1.63 -0.83 21.66
C LEU A 57 -0.25 -1.28 22.15
N LEU A 58 0.60 -0.33 22.57
CA LEU A 58 1.94 -0.61 23.07
C LEU A 58 1.92 -1.47 24.35
N ALA A 59 0.89 -1.29 25.19
CA ALA A 59 0.68 -2.07 26.40
C ALA A 59 0.29 -3.55 26.14
N THR A 60 -0.28 -3.86 24.96
CA THR A 60 -0.62 -5.26 24.61
C THR A 60 0.59 -6.11 24.23
N TRP A 61 1.67 -5.47 23.78
CA TRP A 61 2.89 -6.16 23.41
C TRP A 61 3.75 -6.43 24.64
N ASP A 62 4.55 -7.49 24.58
CA ASP A 62 5.42 -7.94 25.66
C ASP A 62 6.88 -7.50 25.42
N ASP A 63 7.76 -7.76 26.39
CA ASP A 63 9.19 -7.40 26.28
C ASP A 63 10.04 -8.46 25.57
N THR A 64 9.39 -9.41 24.89
CA THR A 64 10.07 -10.36 24.01
C THR A 64 10.72 -9.65 22.82
N LEU A 65 11.65 -10.33 22.13
CA LEU A 65 12.25 -9.80 20.90
C LEU A 65 11.19 -9.45 19.85
N ARG A 66 10.13 -10.27 19.74
CA ARG A 66 8.99 -10.02 18.84
C ARG A 66 8.23 -8.77 19.27
N GLY A 67 7.90 -8.63 20.55
CA GLY A 67 7.22 -7.44 21.07
C GLY A 67 8.03 -6.15 20.85
N LYS A 68 9.34 -6.18 21.11
CA LYS A 68 10.26 -5.06 20.82
C LYS A 68 10.32 -4.72 19.33
N CYS A 69 10.39 -5.73 18.46
CA CYS A 69 10.37 -5.55 17.00
C CYS A 69 9.06 -4.90 16.52
N ASN A 70 7.92 -5.26 17.13
CA ASN A 70 6.62 -4.67 16.78
C ASN A 70 6.49 -3.21 17.27
N ARG A 71 7.05 -2.90 18.45
CA ARG A 71 7.03 -1.56 19.06
C ARG A 71 7.92 -0.55 18.33
N ALA A 72 9.12 -0.97 17.92
CA ALA A 72 10.13 -0.09 17.34
C ALA A 72 9.63 0.78 16.17
N PRO A 73 8.99 0.24 15.11
CA PRO A 73 8.55 1.07 13.97
C PRO A 73 7.45 2.07 14.33
N LEU A 74 6.56 1.74 15.29
CA LEU A 74 5.55 2.69 15.75
C LEU A 74 6.16 3.85 16.53
N LEU A 75 7.05 3.53 17.48
CA LEU A 75 7.74 4.55 18.28
C LEU A 75 8.68 5.42 17.44
N PHE A 76 9.22 4.87 16.34
CA PHE A 76 10.03 5.61 15.38
C PHE A 76 9.19 6.55 14.51
N ALA A 77 8.05 6.09 13.98
CA ALA A 77 7.25 6.87 13.02
C ALA A 77 6.33 7.91 13.68
N TRP A 78 5.90 7.66 14.91
CA TRP A 78 4.96 8.50 15.67
C TRP A 78 5.43 9.93 15.93
N PRO A 79 6.62 10.17 16.55
CA PRO A 79 7.07 11.54 16.85
C PRO A 79 7.31 12.36 15.58
N THR A 80 7.54 11.69 14.45
CA THR A 80 7.81 12.31 13.14
C THR A 80 6.54 12.74 12.42
N GLY A 81 5.36 12.61 13.03
CA GLY A 81 4.09 13.08 12.45
C GLY A 81 3.42 12.10 11.48
N GLY A 82 3.72 10.80 11.57
CA GLY A 82 3.03 9.77 10.79
C GLY A 82 3.66 9.53 9.42
N GLN A 83 4.92 9.09 9.42
CA GLN A 83 5.65 8.72 8.20
C GLN A 83 4.99 7.56 7.44
N PRO A 84 5.00 7.57 6.09
CA PRO A 84 4.43 6.50 5.30
C PRO A 84 5.18 5.19 5.55
N ARG A 85 4.45 4.07 5.49
CA ARG A 85 5.00 2.73 5.76
C ARG A 85 6.21 2.38 4.90
N SER A 86 6.25 2.85 3.65
CA SER A 86 7.36 2.61 2.73
C SER A 86 8.65 3.27 3.19
N GLU A 87 8.55 4.42 3.86
CA GLU A 87 9.70 5.19 4.33
C GLU A 87 10.23 4.60 5.65
N VAL A 88 9.32 4.24 6.57
CA VAL A 88 9.68 3.51 7.80
C VAL A 88 10.38 2.18 7.46
N ALA A 89 9.92 1.47 6.42
CA ALA A 89 10.52 0.21 5.99
C ALA A 89 11.92 0.36 5.36
N GLN A 90 12.26 1.55 4.86
CA GLN A 90 13.57 1.86 4.26
C GLN A 90 14.53 2.53 5.25
N ALA A 91 14.09 2.83 6.47
CA ALA A 91 14.92 3.47 7.47
C ALA A 91 16.11 2.57 7.87
N THR A 92 17.32 3.08 7.69
CA THR A 92 18.57 2.43 8.08
C THR A 92 19.25 3.16 9.23
N LEU A 93 20.06 2.42 10.02
CA LEU A 93 20.86 2.99 11.10
C LEU A 93 21.92 3.99 10.61
N GLU A 94 22.37 3.84 9.37
CA GLU A 94 23.36 4.71 8.73
C GLU A 94 22.84 6.15 8.55
N ASN A 95 21.52 6.31 8.43
CA ASN A 95 20.86 7.60 8.26
C ASN A 95 20.45 8.25 9.59
N LEU A 96 20.86 7.68 10.73
CA LEU A 96 20.63 8.23 12.06
C LEU A 96 21.84 9.05 12.53
N GLN A 97 21.60 10.32 12.79
CA GLN A 97 22.59 11.25 13.35
C GLN A 97 22.31 11.46 14.84
N ARG A 98 23.27 11.13 15.70
CA ARG A 98 23.13 11.39 17.14
C ARG A 98 23.35 12.87 17.44
N VAL A 99 22.37 13.51 18.04
CA VAL A 99 22.43 14.93 18.46
C VAL A 99 22.79 15.06 19.94
N ASP A 100 22.26 14.15 20.77
CA ASP A 100 22.50 14.13 22.21
C ASP A 100 22.58 12.67 22.71
N ALA A 101 22.90 12.47 23.99
CA ALA A 101 22.96 11.16 24.65
C ALA A 101 21.70 10.31 24.45
N ARG A 102 20.53 10.95 24.26
CA ARG A 102 19.25 10.27 24.06
C ARG A 102 18.49 10.68 22.79
N SER A 103 19.07 11.53 21.96
CA SER A 103 18.37 12.15 20.83
C SER A 103 19.06 11.85 19.51
N TYR A 104 18.26 11.41 18.53
CA TYR A 104 18.71 11.11 17.18
C TYR A 104 17.84 11.86 16.18
N LEU A 105 18.48 12.39 15.13
CA LEU A 105 17.83 12.88 13.93
C LEU A 105 17.91 11.81 12.85
N HIS A 106 16.84 11.67 12.08
CA HIS A 106 16.80 10.81 10.92
C HIS A 106 16.66 11.68 9.67
N ALA A 107 17.59 11.54 8.73
CA ALA A 107 17.51 12.23 7.45
C ALA A 107 16.57 11.46 6.52
N HIS A 108 15.43 12.06 6.23
CA HIS A 108 14.45 11.52 5.28
C HIS A 108 14.89 11.80 3.86
N HIS A 109 14.98 10.77 3.01
CA HIS A 109 15.11 11.00 1.57
C HIS A 109 13.77 11.49 1.04
N ALA A 110 13.73 12.71 0.51
CA ALA A 110 12.55 13.25 -0.14
C ALA A 110 12.13 12.32 -1.29
N PHE A 111 11.04 11.59 -1.11
CA PHE A 111 10.44 10.82 -2.18
C PHE A 111 9.80 11.81 -3.18
N GLU A 112 10.47 12.07 -4.30
CA GLU A 112 9.84 12.75 -5.44
C GLU A 112 8.65 11.90 -5.91
N LYS A 113 7.43 12.41 -5.68
CA LYS A 113 6.23 11.75 -6.22
C LYS A 113 6.33 11.81 -7.76
N PRO A 114 6.26 10.68 -8.48
CA PRO A 114 6.20 10.73 -9.93
C PRO A 114 4.93 11.49 -10.32
N THR A 115 5.12 12.71 -10.83
CA THR A 115 4.06 13.55 -11.37
C THR A 115 3.46 12.79 -12.55
N ARG A 116 2.27 12.21 -12.37
CA ARG A 116 1.55 11.57 -13.47
C ARG A 116 1.27 12.64 -14.53
N PRO A 117 1.79 12.53 -15.77
CA PRO A 117 1.50 13.54 -16.78
C PRO A 117 0.00 13.59 -17.02
N ALA A 118 -0.53 14.81 -17.05
CA ALA A 118 -1.94 15.07 -17.32
C ALA A 118 -2.33 14.34 -18.61
N ARG A 119 -3.39 13.53 -18.54
CA ARG A 119 -3.92 12.79 -19.67
C ARG A 119 -4.47 13.83 -20.66
N SER A 120 -3.73 14.10 -21.74
CA SER A 120 -4.18 14.99 -22.81
C SER A 120 -5.51 14.49 -23.37
N ALA A 121 -6.54 15.33 -23.32
CA ALA A 121 -7.85 15.05 -23.88
C ALA A 121 -7.76 14.91 -25.41
N PRO A 122 -8.57 14.03 -26.04
CA PRO A 122 -8.62 13.94 -27.49
C PRO A 122 -9.20 15.24 -28.06
N LYS A 123 -8.50 15.84 -29.03
CA LYS A 123 -9.03 16.92 -29.86
C LYS A 123 -10.15 16.35 -30.73
N MET A 124 -11.32 16.97 -30.67
CA MET A 124 -12.40 16.79 -31.66
C MET A 124 -11.99 17.39 -33.00
#